data_AF-A0A9E6JPT4-F1
#
_entry.id   AF-A0A9E6JPT4-F1
#
_cell.length_a   1.000
_cell.length_b   1.000
_cell.length_c   1.000
_cell.angle_alpha   90.00
_cell.angle_beta   90.00
_cell.angle_gamma   90.00
#
_symmetry.space_group_name_H-M   'P 1'
#
loop_
_entity.id
_entity.type
_entity.pdbx_description
1 polymer ?
#
loop_
_entity_poly.entity_id
_entity_poly.type
_entity_poly.pdbx_seq_one_letter_code
_entity_poly.pdbx_strand_id
1 'polypeptide(L)'
;PVEGGEELLLADTIIPAISQEPVLDFLEGLPVALRRDGTFEVDPVTRETSVPGLFAGGDVVHGPSSIIEAIADGRAVAETIARRHGAAIPQEAYLEKGAAGVALLEKKARVAPALQVPVLPVAERRGFEEVLHSITPEAAAKEASRCLDCDDLCSLCVTVCPNRAMLAFPMVPTRLALPVLEQRNGRLVFKGTRPFAVDQAVQTFNIGDFCNECGNCTSFCPTAGAPYRDKPRFWIDRDGFREAPDDAFRMERQGPVLVLEARIKGREHRLESGPAGTIYRSGPFTARSRSGSWEITDWEVEGNLAEGTEIDLSAYGTLIVLLNAGASVPDLSGTAI
;
A
#
# COMPACT_ATOMS: atom_id res chain seq x y z
N PRO A 1 16.76 -12.17 -25.19
CA PRO A 1 17.94 -12.88 -25.75
C PRO A 1 18.39 -14.00 -24.80
N VAL A 2 18.75 -15.16 -25.35
CA VAL A 2 19.37 -16.24 -24.57
C VAL A 2 20.85 -15.88 -24.36
N GLU A 3 21.35 -16.07 -23.15
CA GLU A 3 22.73 -15.72 -22.80
C GLU A 3 23.73 -16.51 -23.68
N GLY A 4 24.65 -15.79 -24.32
CA GLY A 4 25.66 -16.35 -25.24
C GLY A 4 25.15 -16.68 -26.66
N GLY A 5 23.88 -16.42 -26.96
CA GLY A 5 23.34 -16.58 -28.32
C GLY A 5 23.54 -15.33 -29.16
N GLU A 6 23.88 -15.51 -30.44
CA GLU A 6 23.81 -14.46 -31.45
C GLU A 6 22.55 -14.65 -32.30
N GLU A 7 21.83 -13.55 -32.57
CA GLU A 7 20.64 -13.55 -33.41
C GLU A 7 20.74 -12.41 -34.42
N LEU A 8 20.40 -12.71 -35.69
CA LEU A 8 20.40 -11.73 -36.76
C LEU A 8 18.99 -11.17 -36.92
N LEU A 9 18.80 -9.90 -36.54
CA LEU A 9 17.55 -9.17 -36.68
C LEU A 9 17.56 -8.34 -37.96
N LEU A 10 16.70 -8.68 -38.92
CA LEU A 10 16.49 -7.87 -40.11
C LEU A 10 15.62 -6.65 -39.72
N ALA A 11 16.11 -5.44 -40.00
CA ALA A 11 15.39 -4.21 -39.75
C ALA A 11 15.63 -3.19 -40.88
N ASP A 12 14.57 -2.50 -41.29
CA ASP A 12 14.64 -1.41 -42.26
C ASP A 12 15.08 -0.07 -41.62
N THR A 13 14.97 0.04 -40.29
CA THR A 13 15.34 1.24 -39.53
C THR A 13 15.90 0.85 -38.18
N ILE A 14 17.05 1.42 -37.84
CA ILE A 14 17.72 1.25 -36.55
C ILE A 14 17.71 2.62 -35.87
N ILE A 15 17.11 2.69 -34.69
CA ILE A 15 17.11 3.89 -33.85
C ILE A 15 18.10 3.63 -32.71
N PRO A 16 19.29 4.24 -32.74
CA PRO A 16 20.25 4.04 -31.67
C PRO A 16 19.74 4.70 -30.39
N ALA A 17 19.64 3.92 -29.31
CA ALA A 17 19.36 4.45 -27.97
C ALA A 17 20.65 5.06 -27.39
N ILE A 18 21.01 6.24 -27.90
CA ILE A 18 22.14 7.00 -27.37
C ILE A 18 21.76 7.52 -25.98
N SER A 19 22.64 7.31 -25.02
CA SER A 19 22.49 7.87 -23.67
C SER A 19 22.86 9.36 -23.69
N GLN A 20 23.05 9.94 -22.52
CA GLN A 20 23.36 11.35 -22.32
C GLN A 20 24.59 11.52 -21.44
N GLU A 21 25.30 12.63 -21.60
CA GLU A 21 26.43 13.03 -20.78
C GLU A 21 26.22 14.46 -20.26
N PRO A 22 26.73 14.80 -19.05
CA PRO A 22 26.68 16.16 -18.56
C PRO A 22 27.50 17.11 -19.44
N VAL A 23 26.88 18.22 -19.85
CA VAL A 23 27.57 19.33 -20.50
C VAL A 23 27.99 20.31 -19.42
N LEU A 24 29.30 20.40 -19.14
CA LEU A 24 29.86 21.08 -17.95
C LEU A 24 30.86 22.19 -18.28
N ASP A 25 31.07 22.48 -19.56
CA ASP A 25 31.99 23.49 -20.09
C ASP A 25 31.74 24.90 -19.51
N PHE A 26 30.49 25.24 -19.23
CA PHE A 26 30.12 26.52 -18.61
C PHE A 26 30.61 26.70 -17.16
N LEU A 27 31.15 25.64 -16.53
CA LEU A 27 31.69 25.67 -15.17
C LEU A 27 33.21 25.60 -15.13
N GLU A 28 33.88 25.74 -16.28
CA GLU A 28 35.34 25.82 -16.37
C GLU A 28 35.91 26.83 -15.36
N GLY A 29 36.88 26.37 -14.56
CA GLY A 29 37.53 27.18 -13.52
C GLY A 29 36.90 27.09 -12.13
N LEU A 30 35.74 26.45 -11.97
CA LEU A 30 35.17 26.15 -10.64
C LEU A 30 35.62 24.77 -10.15
N PRO A 31 36.07 24.63 -8.88
CA PRO A 31 36.55 23.37 -8.33
C PRO A 31 35.39 22.48 -7.85
N VAL A 32 34.45 22.18 -8.76
CA VAL A 32 33.33 21.28 -8.49
C VAL A 32 33.85 19.84 -8.47
N ALA A 33 33.61 19.12 -7.37
CA ALA A 33 33.98 17.72 -7.24
C ALA A 33 33.11 16.85 -8.15
N LEU A 34 33.75 15.97 -8.91
CA LEU A 34 33.10 15.04 -9.83
C LEU A 34 33.30 13.61 -9.35
N ARG A 35 32.30 12.77 -9.58
CA ARG A 35 32.39 11.32 -9.46
C ARG A 35 33.14 10.73 -10.65
N ARG A 36 33.44 9.43 -10.57
CA ARG A 36 34.19 8.70 -11.62
C ARG A 36 33.48 8.66 -12.97
N ASP A 37 32.16 8.79 -12.98
CA ASP A 37 31.30 8.80 -14.16
C ASP A 37 31.10 10.21 -14.75
N GLY A 38 31.77 11.23 -14.21
CA GLY A 38 31.66 12.61 -14.67
C GLY A 38 30.47 13.39 -14.10
N THR A 39 29.64 12.77 -13.25
CA THR A 39 28.55 13.45 -12.53
C THR A 39 29.06 14.22 -11.31
N PHE A 40 28.24 15.12 -10.75
CA PHE A 40 28.61 15.94 -9.60
C PHE A 40 28.53 15.15 -8.31
N GLU A 41 29.53 15.38 -7.46
CA GLU A 41 29.46 15.03 -6.06
C GLU A 41 28.73 16.14 -5.30
N VAL A 42 27.67 15.78 -4.59
CA VAL A 42 26.85 16.68 -3.78
C VAL A 42 26.61 16.07 -2.40
N ASP A 43 26.38 16.93 -1.41
CA ASP A 43 25.87 16.50 -0.12
C ASP A 43 24.48 15.85 -0.29
N PRO A 44 24.25 14.66 0.30
CA PRO A 44 23.06 13.87 0.03
C PRO A 44 21.76 14.49 0.58
N VAL A 45 21.85 15.46 1.49
CA VAL A 45 20.69 16.09 2.14
C VAL A 45 20.43 17.48 1.54
N THR A 46 21.48 18.30 1.47
CA THR A 46 21.40 19.70 1.05
C THR A 46 21.52 19.89 -0.46
N ARG A 47 22.03 18.87 -1.18
CA ARG A 47 22.36 18.92 -2.60
C ARG A 47 23.41 19.97 -2.96
N GLU A 48 24.16 20.46 -1.98
CA GLU A 48 25.25 21.40 -2.20
C GLU A 48 26.50 20.68 -2.73
N THR A 49 27.15 21.28 -3.72
CA THR A 49 28.41 20.78 -4.30
C THR A 49 29.60 21.10 -3.38
N SER A 50 30.82 20.72 -3.80
CA SER A 50 32.04 21.19 -3.14
C SER A 50 32.27 22.70 -3.20
N VAL A 51 31.53 23.43 -4.05
CA VAL A 51 31.57 24.89 -4.15
C VAL A 51 30.44 25.48 -3.31
N PRO A 52 30.73 26.23 -2.24
CA PRO A 52 29.71 26.80 -1.37
C PRO A 52 28.73 27.71 -2.13
N GLY A 53 27.43 27.48 -1.93
CA GLY A 53 26.35 28.20 -2.60
C GLY A 53 26.00 27.68 -3.99
N LEU A 54 26.73 26.69 -4.52
CA LEU A 54 26.39 25.98 -5.76
C LEU A 54 25.73 24.65 -5.42
N PHE A 55 24.52 24.46 -5.90
CA PHE A 55 23.72 23.26 -5.72
C PHE A 55 23.47 22.57 -7.05
N ALA A 56 23.28 21.25 -7.03
CA ALA A 56 23.01 20.49 -8.23
C ALA A 56 22.02 19.34 -7.97
N GLY A 57 21.30 18.95 -9.02
CA GLY A 57 20.26 17.93 -8.96
C GLY A 57 19.90 17.38 -10.34
N GLY A 58 19.23 16.24 -10.36
CA GLY A 58 18.88 15.54 -11.60
C GLY A 58 20.07 14.83 -12.23
N ASP A 59 20.08 14.69 -13.54
CA ASP A 59 21.00 13.78 -14.22
C ASP A 59 22.47 14.20 -14.14
N VAL A 60 22.75 15.49 -13.89
CA VAL A 60 24.12 15.96 -13.60
C VAL A 60 24.66 15.40 -12.29
N VAL A 61 23.80 14.91 -11.39
CA VAL A 61 24.15 14.24 -10.12
C VAL A 61 23.96 12.73 -10.20
N HIS A 62 22.90 12.24 -10.85
CA HIS A 62 22.55 10.80 -10.82
C HIS A 62 22.98 10.01 -12.05
N GLY A 63 23.43 10.69 -13.12
CA GLY A 63 23.45 10.12 -14.46
C GLY A 63 22.03 10.01 -15.03
N PRO A 64 21.81 9.34 -16.17
CA PRO A 64 20.48 9.18 -16.76
C PRO A 64 19.51 8.50 -15.78
N SER A 65 18.67 9.30 -15.14
CA SER A 65 17.81 8.91 -14.03
C SER A 65 16.34 9.19 -14.34
N SER A 66 15.45 8.99 -13.37
CA SER A 66 14.03 9.31 -13.57
C SER A 66 13.78 10.81 -13.47
N ILE A 67 12.84 11.33 -14.27
CA ILE A 67 12.35 12.72 -14.15
C ILE A 67 11.89 13.04 -12.71
N ILE A 68 11.38 12.03 -12.00
CA ILE A 68 10.92 12.15 -10.61
C ILE A 68 12.09 12.45 -9.66
N GLU A 69 13.24 11.82 -9.84
CA GLU A 69 14.43 12.10 -9.03
C GLU A 69 14.97 13.51 -9.28
N ALA A 70 14.96 13.97 -10.53
CA ALA A 70 15.33 15.34 -10.86
C ALA A 70 14.40 16.39 -10.21
N ILE A 71 13.08 16.13 -10.20
CA ILE A 71 12.11 16.97 -9.50
C ILE A 71 12.35 16.95 -7.98
N ALA A 72 12.63 15.78 -7.41
CA ALA A 72 12.92 15.63 -5.99
C ALA A 72 14.17 16.42 -5.58
N ASP A 73 15.23 16.41 -6.39
CA ASP A 73 16.41 17.22 -6.13
C ASP A 73 16.14 18.71 -6.24
N GLY A 74 15.41 19.14 -7.29
CA GLY A 74 15.04 20.55 -7.44
C GLY A 74 14.29 21.07 -6.21
N ARG A 75 13.39 20.25 -5.65
CA ARG A 75 12.70 20.55 -4.39
C ARG A 75 13.69 20.62 -3.22
N ALA A 76 14.56 19.63 -3.05
CA ALA A 76 15.54 19.60 -1.96
C ALA A 76 16.50 20.81 -2.00
N VAL A 77 16.95 21.20 -3.19
CA VAL A 77 17.75 22.41 -3.42
C VAL A 77 16.97 23.66 -3.01
N ALA A 78 15.74 23.82 -3.50
CA ALA A 78 14.91 24.97 -3.19
C ALA A 78 14.62 25.09 -1.67
N GLU A 79 14.31 23.97 -1.02
CA GLU A 79 14.10 23.92 0.43
C GLU A 79 15.37 24.28 1.22
N THR A 80 16.53 23.79 0.77
CA THR A 80 17.83 24.11 1.39
C THR A 80 18.16 25.58 1.28
N ILE A 81 18.01 26.17 0.09
CA ILE A 81 18.22 27.60 -0.14
C ILE A 81 17.23 28.41 0.71
N ALA A 82 15.96 28.03 0.74
CA ALA A 82 14.96 28.70 1.55
C ALA A 82 15.34 28.70 3.04
N ARG A 83 15.73 27.55 3.60
CA ARG A 83 16.19 27.45 5.00
C ARG A 83 17.41 28.32 5.27
N ARG A 84 18.39 28.31 4.36
CA ARG A 84 19.63 29.10 4.48
C ARG A 84 19.33 30.60 4.55
N HIS A 85 18.31 31.07 3.84
CA HIS A 85 17.92 32.47 3.79
C HIS A 85 16.74 32.83 4.70
N GLY A 86 16.30 31.91 5.56
CA GLY A 86 15.16 32.14 6.46
C GLY A 86 13.83 32.36 5.74
N ALA A 87 13.70 31.91 4.50
CA ALA A 87 12.46 31.96 3.74
C ALA A 87 11.52 30.82 4.18
N ALA A 88 10.21 31.09 4.17
CA ALA A 88 9.21 30.08 4.44
C ALA A 88 9.21 29.02 3.34
N ILE A 89 9.23 27.75 3.73
CA ILE A 89 9.02 26.64 2.80
C ILE A 89 7.50 26.51 2.61
N PRO A 90 6.99 26.55 1.36
CA PRO A 90 5.59 26.28 1.11
C PRO A 90 5.22 24.89 1.60
N GLN A 91 4.25 24.81 2.51
CA GLN A 91 3.64 23.55 2.87
C GLN A 91 2.59 23.22 1.81
N GLU A 92 2.72 22.07 1.17
CA GLU A 92 1.64 21.57 0.32
C GLU A 92 0.39 21.38 1.17
N ALA A 93 -0.71 22.01 0.77
CA ALA A 93 -1.98 21.81 1.41
C ALA A 93 -2.39 20.35 1.22
N TYR A 94 -2.54 19.62 2.32
CA TYR A 94 -3.23 18.35 2.27
C TYR A 94 -4.69 18.63 1.92
N LEU A 95 -5.12 18.13 0.75
CA LEU A 95 -6.52 18.21 0.37
C LEU A 95 -7.26 17.09 1.11
N GLU A 96 -8.08 17.46 2.10
CA GLU A 96 -8.94 16.49 2.78
C GLU A 96 -9.89 15.84 1.77
N LYS A 97 -9.65 14.56 1.49
CA LYS A 97 -10.52 13.73 0.67
C LYS A 97 -11.61 13.17 1.57
N GLY A 98 -12.71 13.92 1.72
CA GLY A 98 -13.85 13.54 2.58
C GLY A 98 -14.76 12.46 2.00
N ALA A 99 -14.29 11.64 1.06
CA ALA A 99 -15.13 10.63 0.40
C ALA A 99 -15.32 9.42 1.32
N ALA A 100 -16.58 8.98 1.51
CA ALA A 100 -16.84 7.70 2.15
C ALA A 100 -16.25 6.56 1.30
N GLY A 101 -15.81 5.48 1.95
CA GLY A 101 -15.16 4.34 1.28
C GLY A 101 -15.94 3.76 0.08
N VAL A 102 -17.27 3.71 0.18
CA VAL A 102 -18.15 3.26 -0.93
C VAL A 102 -18.11 4.21 -2.12
N ALA A 103 -18.06 5.53 -1.88
CA ALA A 103 -17.98 6.52 -2.95
C ALA A 103 -16.66 6.40 -3.74
N LEU A 104 -15.56 6.04 -3.08
CA LEU A 104 -14.28 5.75 -3.74
C LEU A 104 -14.36 4.53 -4.65
N LEU A 105 -15.02 3.45 -4.19
CA LEU A 105 -15.26 2.26 -5.01
C LEU A 105 -16.12 2.59 -6.24
N GLU A 106 -17.19 3.36 -6.07
CA GLU A 106 -18.05 3.81 -7.18
C GLU A 106 -17.28 4.69 -8.18
N LYS A 107 -16.41 5.58 -7.69
CA LYS A 107 -15.57 6.45 -8.52
C LYS A 107 -14.66 5.60 -9.42
N LYS A 108 -14.04 4.57 -8.86
CA LYS A 108 -13.14 3.63 -9.58
C LYS A 108 -13.85 2.71 -10.56
N ALA A 109 -15.15 2.47 -10.37
CA ALA A 109 -15.95 1.67 -11.29
C ALA A 109 -16.36 2.43 -12.57
N ARG A 110 -16.15 3.75 -12.63
CA ARG A 110 -16.54 4.59 -13.77
C ARG A 110 -15.40 4.75 -14.75
N VAL A 111 -15.70 4.53 -16.03
CA VAL A 111 -14.79 4.87 -17.12
C VAL A 111 -15.22 6.22 -17.69
N ALA A 112 -14.31 7.20 -17.65
CA ALA A 112 -14.51 8.50 -18.29
C ALA A 112 -13.37 8.73 -19.29
N PRO A 113 -13.66 9.13 -20.55
CA PRO A 113 -12.63 9.44 -21.52
C PRO A 113 -11.83 10.67 -21.08
N ALA A 114 -10.54 10.69 -21.43
CA ALA A 114 -9.70 11.85 -21.18
C ALA A 114 -10.08 13.04 -22.06
N LEU A 115 -10.09 14.23 -21.46
CA LEU A 115 -10.17 15.46 -22.22
C LEU A 115 -9.05 15.49 -23.26
N GLN A 116 -9.40 15.84 -24.49
CA GLN A 116 -8.42 16.11 -25.54
C GLN A 116 -7.93 17.54 -25.38
N VAL A 117 -6.66 17.70 -25.00
CA VAL A 117 -6.01 19.02 -24.97
C VAL A 117 -5.90 19.53 -26.41
N PRO A 118 -6.30 20.77 -26.72
CA PRO A 118 -6.12 21.32 -28.06
C PRO A 118 -4.64 21.36 -28.42
N VAL A 119 -4.30 20.85 -29.59
CA VAL A 119 -2.91 20.76 -30.06
C VAL A 119 -2.74 21.53 -31.34
N LEU A 120 -1.64 22.28 -31.47
CA LEU A 120 -1.27 22.94 -32.72
C LEU A 120 -1.08 21.90 -33.84
N PRO A 121 -1.72 22.07 -35.02
CA PRO A 121 -1.56 21.17 -36.15
C PRO A 121 -0.09 21.04 -36.56
N VAL A 122 0.35 19.83 -36.93
CA VAL A 122 1.77 19.54 -37.25
C VAL A 122 2.31 20.47 -38.33
N ALA A 123 1.50 20.81 -39.34
CA ALA A 123 1.88 21.71 -40.42
C ALA A 123 2.29 23.12 -39.95
N GLU A 124 1.81 23.55 -38.78
CA GLU A 124 1.98 24.88 -38.20
C GLU A 124 3.09 24.93 -37.14
N ARG A 125 3.69 23.80 -36.76
CA ARG A 125 4.75 23.69 -35.73
C ARG A 125 6.12 24.13 -36.28
N ARG A 126 6.26 25.39 -36.66
CA ARG A 126 7.46 25.96 -37.28
C ARG A 126 8.13 27.07 -36.46
N GLY A 127 7.64 27.33 -35.25
CA GLY A 127 8.12 28.42 -34.40
C GLY A 127 8.07 28.06 -32.92
N PHE A 128 8.05 29.09 -32.08
CA PHE A 128 8.04 28.99 -30.62
C PHE A 128 6.62 28.98 -30.01
N GLU A 129 5.58 28.86 -30.86
CA GLU A 129 4.20 28.73 -30.39
C GLU A 129 4.02 27.46 -29.58
N GLU A 130 3.22 27.55 -28.52
CA GLU A 130 2.95 26.42 -27.64
C GLU A 130 2.20 25.32 -28.40
N VAL A 131 2.74 24.09 -28.41
CA VAL A 131 2.10 22.99 -29.14
C VAL A 131 0.88 22.45 -28.40
N LEU A 132 0.90 22.44 -27.07
CA LEU A 132 -0.20 21.98 -26.21
C LEU A 132 -0.89 23.21 -25.61
N HIS A 133 -2.07 23.57 -26.11
CA HIS A 133 -2.74 24.77 -25.62
C HIS A 133 -3.38 24.55 -24.25
N SER A 134 -3.56 25.65 -23.52
CA SER A 134 -4.32 25.65 -22.26
C SER A 134 -5.79 25.30 -22.45
N ILE A 135 -6.38 24.65 -21.44
CA ILE A 135 -7.80 24.34 -21.33
C ILE A 135 -8.52 25.38 -20.46
N THR A 136 -9.85 25.48 -20.58
CA THR A 136 -10.61 26.42 -19.72
C THR A 136 -10.62 25.92 -18.26
N PRO A 137 -10.79 26.81 -17.27
CA PRO A 137 -10.91 26.42 -15.87
C PRO A 137 -12.00 25.36 -15.62
N GLU A 138 -13.12 25.43 -16.35
CA GLU A 138 -14.22 24.46 -16.25
C GLU A 138 -13.81 23.09 -16.81
N ALA A 139 -13.09 23.08 -17.93
CA ALA A 139 -12.55 21.85 -18.51
C ALA A 139 -11.49 21.22 -17.59
N ALA A 140 -10.64 22.04 -16.96
CA ALA A 140 -9.66 21.60 -15.97
C ALA A 140 -10.34 20.99 -14.73
N ALA A 141 -11.36 21.65 -14.18
CA ALA A 141 -12.12 21.13 -13.05
C ALA A 141 -12.80 19.79 -13.38
N LYS A 142 -13.38 19.68 -14.58
CA LYS A 142 -13.98 18.43 -15.08
C LYS A 142 -12.92 17.32 -15.24
N GLU A 143 -11.77 17.62 -15.81
CA GLU A 143 -10.68 16.65 -15.98
C GLU A 143 -10.13 16.19 -14.61
N ALA A 144 -9.92 17.11 -13.67
CA ALA A 144 -9.50 16.79 -12.30
C ALA A 144 -10.51 15.90 -11.56
N SER A 145 -11.81 16.04 -11.84
CA SER A 145 -12.85 15.19 -11.25
C SER A 145 -12.74 13.70 -11.63
N ARG A 146 -11.96 13.36 -12.68
CA ARG A 146 -11.65 11.98 -13.08
C ARG A 146 -10.56 11.31 -12.23
N CYS A 147 -9.88 12.05 -11.35
CA CYS A 147 -8.89 11.48 -10.43
C CYS A 147 -9.50 10.31 -9.65
N LEU A 148 -8.80 9.18 -9.50
CA LEU A 148 -9.32 7.98 -8.85
C LEU A 148 -9.02 7.88 -7.34
N ASP A 149 -8.38 8.91 -6.76
CA ASP A 149 -7.95 8.95 -5.35
C ASP A 149 -7.21 7.66 -4.93
N CYS A 150 -6.24 7.25 -5.76
CA CYS A 150 -5.51 6.00 -5.57
C CYS A 150 -4.58 5.99 -4.34
N ASP A 151 -4.27 7.18 -3.81
CA ASP A 151 -3.53 7.38 -2.57
C ASP A 151 -4.39 7.16 -1.31
N ASP A 152 -5.71 7.33 -1.41
CA ASP A 152 -6.65 7.09 -0.31
C ASP A 152 -7.13 5.62 -0.30
N LEU A 153 -7.51 5.11 -1.47
CA LEU A 153 -7.83 3.70 -1.66
C LEU A 153 -7.14 3.17 -2.92
N CYS A 154 -6.18 2.25 -2.79
CA CYS A 154 -5.56 1.64 -3.96
C CYS A 154 -6.53 0.70 -4.69
N SER A 155 -6.88 -0.42 -4.04
CA SER A 155 -7.75 -1.52 -4.53
C SER A 155 -7.47 -2.04 -5.95
N LEU A 156 -6.29 -1.76 -6.53
CA LEU A 156 -5.96 -2.13 -7.90
C LEU A 156 -5.95 -3.65 -8.10
N CYS A 157 -5.49 -4.40 -7.09
CA CYS A 157 -5.51 -5.87 -7.06
C CYS A 157 -6.90 -6.47 -7.29
N VAL A 158 -7.97 -5.78 -6.86
CA VAL A 158 -9.37 -6.18 -7.10
C VAL A 158 -9.72 -6.05 -8.57
N THR A 159 -9.36 -4.92 -9.19
CA THR A 159 -9.73 -4.59 -10.58
C THR A 159 -8.98 -5.44 -11.62
N VAL A 160 -7.75 -5.87 -11.30
CA VAL A 160 -6.91 -6.63 -12.23
C VAL A 160 -7.02 -8.15 -12.03
N CYS A 161 -7.74 -8.64 -11.01
CA CYS A 161 -7.82 -10.07 -10.75
C CYS A 161 -8.71 -10.76 -11.80
N PRO A 162 -8.16 -11.61 -12.69
CA PRO A 162 -8.95 -12.23 -13.75
C PRO A 162 -9.98 -13.24 -13.19
N ASN A 163 -9.67 -13.87 -12.06
CA ASN A 163 -10.54 -14.87 -11.43
C ASN A 163 -11.55 -14.27 -10.45
N ARG A 164 -11.53 -12.94 -10.24
CA ARG A 164 -12.30 -12.25 -9.20
C ARG A 164 -12.09 -12.81 -7.78
N ALA A 165 -10.89 -13.35 -7.54
CA ALA A 165 -10.46 -13.82 -6.23
C ALA A 165 -10.13 -12.67 -5.27
N MET A 166 -9.75 -11.50 -5.76
CA MET A 166 -9.53 -10.30 -4.94
C MET A 166 -10.82 -9.52 -4.81
N LEU A 167 -11.24 -9.21 -3.58
CA LEU A 167 -12.43 -8.42 -3.30
C LEU A 167 -12.12 -7.29 -2.32
N ALA A 168 -12.86 -6.20 -2.44
CA ALA A 168 -12.87 -5.11 -1.46
C ALA A 168 -14.15 -5.20 -0.62
N PHE A 169 -14.06 -4.85 0.66
CA PHE A 169 -15.21 -4.75 1.55
C PHE A 169 -15.11 -3.47 2.40
N PRO A 170 -16.22 -2.75 2.59
CA PRO A 170 -16.27 -1.67 3.56
C PRO A 170 -16.25 -2.24 4.99
N MET A 171 -15.64 -1.50 5.91
CA MET A 171 -15.62 -1.79 7.34
C MET A 171 -15.67 -0.50 8.15
N VAL A 172 -16.08 -0.61 9.41
CA VAL A 172 -16.01 0.51 10.36
C VAL A 172 -14.57 0.64 10.86
N PRO A 173 -13.90 1.79 10.69
CA PRO A 173 -12.58 2.04 11.28
C PRO A 173 -12.54 1.62 12.75
N THR A 174 -11.60 0.75 13.08
CA THR A 174 -11.58 0.05 14.36
C THR A 174 -10.33 0.44 15.13
N ARG A 175 -10.51 0.91 16.37
CA ARG A 175 -9.44 1.22 17.31
C ARG A 175 -9.68 0.46 18.60
N LEU A 176 -8.69 -0.31 19.04
CA LEU A 176 -8.74 -1.15 20.22
C LEU A 176 -7.53 -0.87 21.12
N ALA A 177 -7.72 -0.97 22.43
CA ALA A 177 -6.65 -1.01 23.41
C ALA A 177 -6.45 -2.47 23.85
N LEU A 178 -5.56 -3.18 23.17
CA LEU A 178 -5.34 -4.61 23.43
C LEU A 178 -4.56 -4.79 24.73
N PRO A 179 -5.00 -5.65 25.67
CA PRO A 179 -4.26 -5.88 26.90
C PRO A 179 -2.92 -6.58 26.63
N VAL A 180 -1.87 -6.13 27.30
CA VAL A 180 -0.56 -6.79 27.32
C VAL A 180 -0.52 -7.70 28.53
N LEU A 181 -0.56 -9.02 28.29
CA LEU A 181 -0.54 -10.04 29.33
C LEU A 181 0.82 -10.76 29.31
N GLU A 182 1.46 -10.88 30.46
CA GLU A 182 2.75 -11.56 30.61
C GLU A 182 2.65 -12.67 31.66
N GLN A 183 3.22 -13.83 31.35
CA GLN A 183 3.36 -14.92 32.30
C GLN A 183 4.35 -14.53 33.41
N ARG A 184 3.84 -14.44 34.65
CA ARG A 184 4.65 -14.23 35.86
C ARG A 184 4.23 -15.15 36.99
N ASN A 185 5.18 -15.86 37.59
CA ASN A 185 4.95 -16.74 38.74
C ASN A 185 3.79 -17.73 38.52
N GLY A 186 3.71 -18.33 37.33
CA GLY A 186 2.64 -19.29 37.03
C GLY A 186 1.26 -18.69 36.73
N ARG A 187 1.13 -17.37 36.58
CA ARG A 187 -0.13 -16.69 36.23
C ARG A 187 0.08 -15.62 35.16
N LEU A 188 -0.95 -15.34 34.36
CA LEU A 188 -0.96 -14.19 33.47
C LEU A 188 -1.23 -12.91 34.26
N VAL A 189 -0.34 -11.93 34.14
CA VAL A 189 -0.44 -10.61 34.78
C VAL A 189 -0.63 -9.55 33.71
N PHE A 190 -1.59 -8.66 33.94
CA PHE A 190 -1.82 -7.49 33.10
C PHE A 190 -0.71 -6.44 33.31
N LYS A 191 -0.06 -5.99 32.23
CA LYS A 191 1.01 -4.99 32.27
C LYS A 191 0.63 -3.63 31.69
N GLY A 192 -0.48 -3.54 30.99
CA GLY A 192 -0.92 -2.32 30.30
C GLY A 192 -1.66 -2.65 29.01
N THR A 193 -1.77 -1.68 28.11
CA THR A 193 -2.44 -1.85 26.82
C THR A 193 -1.52 -1.44 25.66
N ARG A 194 -1.74 -2.06 24.51
CA ARG A 194 -1.11 -1.73 23.22
C ARG A 194 -2.20 -1.24 22.26
N PRO A 195 -2.02 -0.07 21.61
CA PRO A 195 -2.98 0.40 20.63
C PRO A 195 -2.96 -0.51 19.40
N PHE A 196 -4.15 -0.80 18.88
CA PHE A 196 -4.38 -1.46 17.61
C PHE A 196 -5.38 -0.60 16.82
N ALA A 197 -5.05 -0.25 15.58
CA ALA A 197 -5.89 0.61 14.77
C ALA A 197 -5.89 0.18 13.31
N VAL A 198 -7.07 0.16 12.71
CA VAL A 198 -7.29 0.09 11.26
C VAL A 198 -8.19 1.26 10.91
N ASP A 199 -7.59 2.32 10.37
CA ASP A 199 -8.29 3.58 10.08
C ASP A 199 -8.95 3.57 8.68
N GLN A 200 -8.39 2.82 7.73
CA GLN A 200 -8.91 2.76 6.35
C GLN A 200 -10.24 1.98 6.30
N ALA A 201 -11.31 2.67 5.93
CA ALA A 201 -12.69 2.17 5.95
C ALA A 201 -13.03 1.14 4.85
N VAL A 202 -12.09 0.84 3.95
CA VAL A 202 -12.23 -0.20 2.92
C VAL A 202 -11.00 -1.09 2.99
N GLN A 203 -11.20 -2.39 3.13
CA GLN A 203 -10.13 -3.38 3.14
C GLN A 203 -10.26 -4.31 1.95
N THR A 204 -9.18 -5.03 1.63
CA THR A 204 -9.15 -6.00 0.52
C THR A 204 -8.71 -7.36 1.02
N PHE A 205 -9.33 -8.41 0.53
CA PHE A 205 -8.95 -9.80 0.82
C PHE A 205 -8.88 -10.62 -0.46
N ASN A 206 -8.30 -11.81 -0.35
CA ASN A 206 -8.22 -12.82 -1.40
C ASN A 206 -9.12 -14.02 -1.03
N ILE A 207 -9.82 -14.60 -1.99
CA ILE A 207 -10.49 -15.90 -1.87
C ILE A 207 -9.54 -16.95 -2.46
N GLY A 208 -8.91 -17.74 -1.59
CA GLY A 208 -7.93 -18.76 -1.93
C GLY A 208 -8.49 -19.77 -2.94
N ASP A 209 -9.75 -20.19 -2.76
CA ASP A 209 -10.43 -21.16 -3.62
C ASP A 209 -10.54 -20.70 -5.09
N PHE A 210 -10.55 -19.39 -5.34
CA PHE A 210 -10.64 -18.81 -6.69
C PHE A 210 -9.27 -18.38 -7.24
N CYS A 211 -8.24 -18.35 -6.40
CA CYS A 211 -6.92 -17.86 -6.77
C CYS A 211 -6.08 -18.98 -7.38
N ASN A 212 -5.64 -18.80 -8.63
CA ASN A 212 -4.69 -19.70 -9.29
C ASN A 212 -3.24 -19.17 -9.22
N GLU A 213 -2.98 -18.19 -8.34
CA GLU A 213 -1.67 -17.57 -8.15
C GLU A 213 -1.00 -17.04 -9.44
N CYS A 214 -1.78 -16.59 -10.43
CA CYS A 214 -1.24 -16.10 -11.71
C CYS A 214 -0.34 -14.85 -11.59
N GLY A 215 -0.26 -14.22 -10.42
CA GLY A 215 0.61 -13.07 -10.17
C GLY A 215 0.13 -11.75 -10.79
N ASN A 216 -1.00 -11.70 -11.51
CA ASN A 216 -1.42 -10.46 -12.18
C ASN A 216 -1.55 -9.28 -11.21
N CYS A 217 -2.10 -9.50 -10.00
CA CYS A 217 -2.16 -8.46 -8.98
C CYS A 217 -0.79 -7.98 -8.45
N THR A 218 0.27 -8.77 -8.61
CA THR A 218 1.66 -8.41 -8.25
C THR A 218 2.23 -7.48 -9.31
N SER A 219 2.07 -7.81 -10.59
CA SER A 219 2.56 -6.99 -11.72
C SER A 219 2.02 -5.55 -11.69
N PHE A 220 0.80 -5.37 -11.19
CA PHE A 220 0.16 -4.06 -11.08
C PHE A 220 0.25 -3.45 -9.67
N CYS A 221 0.94 -4.08 -8.71
CA CYS A 221 0.99 -3.55 -7.34
C CYS A 221 1.91 -2.32 -7.26
N PRO A 222 1.39 -1.11 -6.93
CA PRO A 222 2.22 0.10 -6.88
C PRO A 222 3.20 0.10 -5.71
N THR A 223 2.99 -0.76 -4.71
CA THR A 223 3.88 -0.91 -3.55
C THR A 223 4.83 -2.10 -3.69
N ALA A 224 4.96 -2.67 -4.89
CA ALA A 224 5.78 -3.85 -5.18
C ALA A 224 5.48 -5.07 -4.27
N GLY A 225 4.24 -5.19 -3.79
CA GLY A 225 3.78 -6.32 -3.00
C GLY A 225 3.21 -7.46 -3.86
N ALA A 226 2.85 -8.56 -3.20
CA ALA A 226 2.16 -9.70 -3.77
C ALA A 226 0.74 -9.82 -3.17
N PRO A 227 -0.26 -9.04 -3.63
CA PRO A 227 -1.54 -8.92 -2.94
C PRO A 227 -2.30 -10.22 -2.71
N TYR A 228 -2.14 -11.23 -3.57
CA TYR A 228 -2.75 -12.54 -3.36
C TYR A 228 -2.18 -13.26 -2.13
N ARG A 229 -0.93 -13.02 -1.73
CA ARG A 229 -0.27 -13.55 -0.52
C ARG A 229 -0.35 -12.59 0.66
N ASP A 230 -0.12 -11.30 0.43
CA ASP A 230 0.03 -10.30 1.51
C ASP A 230 -1.31 -9.88 2.15
N LYS A 231 -2.42 -10.02 1.41
CA LYS A 231 -3.76 -9.71 1.92
C LYS A 231 -4.37 -10.92 2.62
N PRO A 232 -5.28 -10.73 3.60
CA PRO A 232 -5.99 -11.83 4.23
C PRO A 232 -6.56 -12.78 3.18
N ARG A 233 -6.14 -14.04 3.21
CA ARG A 233 -6.57 -15.06 2.26
C ARG A 233 -7.62 -15.96 2.92
N PHE A 234 -8.86 -15.80 2.49
CA PHE A 234 -9.99 -16.58 2.95
C PHE A 234 -10.17 -17.85 2.14
N TRP A 235 -10.46 -18.94 2.84
CA TRP A 235 -10.74 -20.24 2.26
C TRP A 235 -12.15 -20.68 2.64
N ILE A 236 -12.94 -21.07 1.66
CA ILE A 236 -14.25 -21.68 1.83
C ILE A 236 -14.04 -23.15 2.19
N ASP A 237 -13.20 -23.83 1.41
CA ASP A 237 -12.82 -25.22 1.65
C ASP A 237 -11.92 -25.38 2.88
N ARG A 238 -12.21 -26.41 3.69
CA ARG A 238 -11.47 -26.67 4.94
C ARG A 238 -10.06 -27.19 4.66
N ASP A 239 -9.89 -28.01 3.64
CA ASP A 239 -8.60 -28.61 3.35
C ASP A 239 -7.69 -27.55 2.72
N GLY A 240 -8.22 -26.68 1.85
CA GLY A 240 -7.53 -25.48 1.38
C GLY A 240 -7.04 -24.55 2.50
N PHE A 241 -7.87 -24.30 3.52
CA PHE A 241 -7.45 -23.54 4.72
C PHE A 241 -6.25 -24.18 5.44
N ARG A 242 -6.27 -25.51 5.60
CA ARG A 242 -5.22 -26.26 6.32
C ARG A 242 -3.92 -26.34 5.55
N GLU A 243 -4.01 -26.54 4.23
CA GLU A 243 -2.88 -26.74 3.34
C GLU A 243 -2.25 -25.44 2.84
N ALA A 244 -2.91 -24.30 3.07
CA ALA A 244 -2.39 -23.00 2.67
C ALA A 244 -0.94 -22.79 3.18
N PRO A 245 -0.01 -22.29 2.36
CA PRO A 245 1.39 -22.10 2.78
C PRO A 245 1.55 -20.88 3.70
N ASP A 246 0.84 -19.80 3.39
CA ASP A 246 0.93 -18.50 4.07
C ASP A 246 -0.23 -18.31 5.08
N ASP A 247 -0.41 -17.09 5.57
CA ASP A 247 -1.52 -16.74 6.44
C ASP A 247 -2.88 -17.08 5.78
N ALA A 248 -3.75 -17.74 6.53
CA ALA A 248 -5.02 -18.26 6.04
C ALA A 248 -6.14 -17.90 6.99
N PHE A 249 -7.32 -17.64 6.45
CA PHE A 249 -8.52 -17.26 7.17
C PHE A 249 -9.67 -18.14 6.69
N ARG A 250 -10.61 -18.44 7.58
CA ARG A 250 -11.85 -19.14 7.22
C ARG A 250 -12.98 -18.63 8.08
N MET A 251 -14.16 -18.53 7.49
CA MET A 251 -15.36 -18.05 8.15
C MET A 251 -16.45 -19.10 8.06
N GLU A 252 -17.14 -19.39 9.17
CA GLU A 252 -18.21 -20.37 9.23
C GLU A 252 -19.35 -19.89 10.12
N ARG A 253 -20.60 -20.06 9.70
CA ARG A 253 -21.79 -19.76 10.49
C ARG A 253 -22.37 -21.04 11.08
N GLN A 254 -22.36 -21.13 12.41
CA GLN A 254 -22.89 -22.25 13.18
C GLN A 254 -24.14 -21.78 13.94
N GLY A 255 -25.29 -21.79 13.26
CA GLY A 255 -26.53 -21.22 13.80
C GLY A 255 -26.38 -19.71 14.09
N PRO A 256 -26.59 -19.25 15.34
CA PRO A 256 -26.42 -17.84 15.69
C PRO A 256 -24.96 -17.42 15.93
N VAL A 257 -24.01 -18.35 15.85
CA VAL A 257 -22.58 -18.10 16.13
C VAL A 257 -21.82 -17.97 14.82
N LEU A 258 -21.04 -16.89 14.68
CA LEU A 258 -20.05 -16.75 13.63
C LEU A 258 -18.69 -17.21 14.17
N VAL A 259 -18.04 -18.11 13.43
CA VAL A 259 -16.72 -18.65 13.74
C VAL A 259 -15.73 -18.12 12.70
N LEU A 260 -14.69 -17.45 13.17
CA LEU A 260 -13.53 -17.06 12.37
C LEU A 260 -12.33 -17.89 12.80
N GLU A 261 -11.72 -18.59 11.87
CA GLU A 261 -10.48 -19.33 12.05
C GLU A 261 -9.37 -18.61 11.29
N ALA A 262 -8.18 -18.58 11.87
CA ALA A 262 -7.01 -17.99 11.23
C ALA A 262 -5.76 -18.81 11.54
N ARG A 263 -4.86 -18.91 10.56
CA ARG A 263 -3.46 -19.26 10.78
C ARG A 263 -2.64 -18.03 10.44
N ILE A 264 -2.01 -17.40 11.43
CA ILE A 264 -1.24 -16.17 11.26
C ILE A 264 0.16 -16.44 11.78
N LYS A 265 1.18 -16.25 10.94
CA LYS A 265 2.60 -16.54 11.25
C LYS A 265 2.79 -17.95 11.82
N GLY A 266 2.04 -18.92 11.27
CA GLY A 266 2.08 -20.33 11.68
C GLY A 266 1.32 -20.66 12.98
N ARG A 267 0.68 -19.70 13.65
CA ARG A 267 -0.12 -19.94 14.85
C ARG A 267 -1.61 -19.97 14.53
N GLU A 268 -2.32 -20.93 15.12
CA GLU A 268 -3.77 -21.04 14.97
C GLU A 268 -4.52 -20.12 15.94
N HIS A 269 -5.61 -19.55 15.43
CA HIS A 269 -6.48 -18.63 16.11
C HIS A 269 -7.93 -18.97 15.78
N ARG A 270 -8.81 -18.87 16.78
CA ARG A 270 -10.24 -19.08 16.59
C ARG A 270 -11.02 -18.04 17.38
N LEU A 271 -11.93 -17.34 16.72
CA LEU A 271 -12.84 -16.36 17.32
C LEU A 271 -14.28 -16.83 17.08
N GLU A 272 -15.04 -17.02 18.15
CA GLU A 272 -16.48 -17.29 18.09
C GLU A 272 -17.23 -16.07 18.57
N SER A 273 -18.20 -15.59 17.80
CA SER A 273 -19.04 -14.47 18.18
C SER A 273 -20.52 -14.86 18.08
N GLY A 274 -21.25 -14.72 19.19
CA GLY A 274 -22.66 -15.02 19.26
C GLY A 274 -23.40 -14.20 20.34
N PRO A 275 -24.65 -14.55 20.67
CA PRO A 275 -25.47 -13.80 21.64
C PRO A 275 -24.85 -13.68 23.04
N ALA A 276 -24.03 -14.66 23.44
CA ALA A 276 -23.37 -14.71 24.74
C ALA A 276 -22.07 -13.90 24.81
N GLY A 277 -21.66 -13.24 23.73
CA GLY A 277 -20.40 -12.51 23.62
C GLY A 277 -19.41 -13.20 22.66
N THR A 278 -18.14 -12.87 22.81
CA THR A 278 -17.09 -13.34 21.92
C THR A 278 -16.02 -14.11 22.69
N ILE A 279 -15.62 -15.26 22.16
CA ILE A 279 -14.58 -16.12 22.73
C ILE A 279 -13.46 -16.27 21.72
N TYR A 280 -12.25 -15.87 22.12
CA TYR A 280 -11.03 -16.00 21.34
C TYR A 280 -10.15 -17.11 21.91
N ARG A 281 -9.55 -17.93 21.05
CA ARG A 281 -8.59 -18.98 21.42
C ARG A 281 -7.36 -18.93 20.55
N SER A 282 -6.19 -19.17 21.15
CA SER A 282 -4.94 -19.39 20.42
C SER A 282 -3.94 -20.21 21.22
N GLY A 283 -3.72 -21.45 20.80
CA GLY A 283 -2.97 -22.42 21.60
C GLY A 283 -3.64 -22.62 22.97
N PRO A 284 -2.90 -22.56 24.09
CA PRO A 284 -3.47 -22.74 25.43
C PRO A 284 -4.26 -21.53 25.95
N PHE A 285 -4.25 -20.39 25.25
CA PHE A 285 -4.86 -19.15 25.71
C PHE A 285 -6.30 -19.02 25.23
N THR A 286 -7.20 -18.69 26.15
CA THR A 286 -8.60 -18.32 25.86
C THR A 286 -8.92 -16.96 26.47
N ALA A 287 -9.59 -16.10 25.72
CA ALA A 287 -10.08 -14.80 26.18
C ALA A 287 -11.56 -14.63 25.87
N ARG A 288 -12.28 -13.94 26.75
CA ARG A 288 -13.70 -13.59 26.58
C ARG A 288 -13.80 -12.08 26.52
N SER A 289 -14.54 -11.58 25.53
CA SER A 289 -14.77 -10.15 25.36
C SER A 289 -16.25 -9.81 25.30
N ARG A 290 -16.56 -8.59 25.73
CA ARG A 290 -17.91 -8.04 25.71
C ARG A 290 -18.35 -7.79 24.26
N SER A 291 -19.58 -8.20 23.94
CA SER A 291 -20.19 -7.94 22.63
C SER A 291 -20.26 -6.43 22.35
N GLY A 292 -19.88 -6.03 21.14
CA GLY A 292 -19.94 -4.64 20.66
C GLY A 292 -18.76 -3.75 21.05
N SER A 293 -18.25 -3.83 22.30
CA SER A 293 -17.06 -3.06 22.69
C SER A 293 -15.74 -3.78 22.42
N TRP A 294 -15.77 -5.12 22.29
CA TRP A 294 -14.60 -5.97 22.07
C TRP A 294 -13.55 -5.85 23.18
N GLU A 295 -13.95 -5.30 24.33
CA GLU A 295 -13.12 -5.23 25.51
C GLU A 295 -12.99 -6.63 26.10
N ILE A 296 -11.77 -7.11 26.25
CA ILE A 296 -11.49 -8.39 26.90
C ILE A 296 -11.75 -8.25 28.40
N THR A 297 -12.71 -9.02 28.90
CA THR A 297 -13.17 -8.96 30.30
C THR A 297 -12.59 -10.08 31.15
N ASP A 298 -12.18 -11.19 30.52
CA ASP A 298 -11.71 -12.39 31.20
C ASP A 298 -10.74 -13.18 30.31
N TRP A 299 -9.79 -13.89 30.90
CA TRP A 299 -8.85 -14.75 30.19
C TRP A 299 -8.37 -15.92 31.05
N GLU A 300 -8.02 -17.01 30.39
CA GLU A 300 -7.48 -18.22 30.99
C GLU A 300 -6.36 -18.79 30.12
N VAL A 301 -5.47 -19.53 30.75
CA VAL A 301 -4.41 -20.27 30.06
C VAL A 301 -4.40 -21.71 30.56
N GLU A 302 -4.43 -22.65 29.63
CA GLU A 302 -4.31 -24.07 29.94
C GLU A 302 -2.82 -24.43 30.11
N GLY A 303 -2.46 -24.93 31.30
CA GLY A 303 -1.08 -25.23 31.64
C GLY A 303 -0.24 -23.99 31.97
N ASN A 304 1.09 -24.15 32.00
CA ASN A 304 2.02 -23.06 32.29
C ASN A 304 2.78 -22.67 31.03
N LEU A 305 2.74 -21.38 30.71
CA LEU A 305 3.66 -20.79 29.74
C LEU A 305 5.05 -20.59 30.38
N ALA A 306 6.08 -20.44 29.56
CA ALA A 306 7.40 -20.06 30.05
C ALA A 306 7.35 -18.69 30.73
N GLU A 307 8.09 -18.50 31.82
CA GLU A 307 8.16 -17.23 32.53
C GLU A 307 8.58 -16.09 31.58
N GLY A 308 7.89 -14.95 31.64
CA GLY A 308 8.12 -13.82 30.75
C GLY A 308 7.46 -13.92 29.37
N THR A 309 6.72 -14.99 29.07
CA THR A 309 5.96 -15.09 27.81
C THR A 309 4.88 -14.03 27.76
N GLU A 310 4.93 -13.17 26.74
CA GLU A 310 3.87 -12.20 26.44
C GLU A 310 2.84 -12.82 25.49
N ILE A 311 1.56 -12.59 25.75
CA ILE A 311 0.47 -12.95 24.84
C ILE A 311 0.32 -11.85 23.78
N ASP A 312 0.59 -12.19 22.51
CA ASP A 312 0.28 -11.32 21.39
C ASP A 312 -1.20 -11.43 21.01
N LEU A 313 -1.93 -10.33 21.17
CA LEU A 313 -3.34 -10.20 20.81
C LEU A 313 -3.56 -9.48 19.48
N SER A 314 -2.52 -9.23 18.69
CA SER A 314 -2.64 -8.61 17.36
C SER A 314 -3.59 -9.40 16.45
N ALA A 315 -3.52 -10.73 16.48
CA ALA A 315 -4.43 -11.62 15.75
C ALA A 315 -5.90 -11.49 16.22
N TYR A 316 -6.14 -11.28 17.53
CA TYR A 316 -7.48 -10.97 18.03
C TYR A 316 -7.99 -9.67 17.42
N GLY A 317 -7.18 -8.61 17.43
CA GLY A 317 -7.54 -7.33 16.79
C GLY A 317 -7.89 -7.48 15.30
N THR A 318 -7.09 -8.25 14.55
CA THR A 318 -7.36 -8.57 13.14
C THR A 318 -8.70 -9.29 12.95
N LEU A 319 -9.01 -10.29 13.78
CA LEU A 319 -10.28 -11.02 13.69
C LEU A 319 -11.48 -10.15 14.08
N ILE A 320 -11.32 -9.21 15.02
CA ILE A 320 -12.37 -8.24 15.37
C ILE A 320 -12.63 -7.27 14.22
N VAL A 321 -11.62 -6.85 13.48
CA VAL A 321 -11.78 -6.03 12.27
C VAL A 321 -12.65 -6.75 11.24
N LEU A 322 -12.39 -8.04 11.00
CA LEU A 322 -13.18 -8.88 10.10
C LEU A 322 -14.61 -9.06 10.60
N LEU A 323 -14.79 -9.24 11.91
CA LEU A 323 -16.12 -9.33 12.53
C LEU A 323 -16.91 -8.02 12.41
N ASN A 324 -16.26 -6.87 12.61
CA ASN A 324 -16.87 -5.54 12.50
C ASN A 324 -17.28 -5.17 11.07
N ALA A 325 -16.70 -5.81 10.05
CA ALA A 325 -17.17 -5.67 8.69
C ALA A 325 -18.56 -6.29 8.47
N GLY A 326 -19.02 -7.17 9.38
CA GLY A 326 -20.38 -7.69 9.40
C GLY A 326 -20.80 -8.28 8.06
N ALA A 327 -21.98 -7.88 7.56
CA ALA A 327 -22.52 -8.32 6.27
C ALA A 327 -21.78 -7.80 5.03
N SER A 328 -20.76 -6.95 5.21
CA SER A 328 -19.96 -6.39 4.10
C SER A 328 -18.88 -7.36 3.61
N VAL A 329 -18.48 -8.32 4.44
CA VAL A 329 -17.74 -9.50 3.96
C VAL A 329 -18.79 -10.44 3.38
N PRO A 330 -18.65 -10.90 2.12
CA PRO A 330 -19.51 -11.91 1.54
C PRO A 330 -19.62 -13.11 2.49
N ASP A 331 -20.79 -13.76 2.52
CA ASP A 331 -20.96 -14.95 3.36
C ASP A 331 -20.14 -16.12 2.79
N LEU A 332 -18.89 -16.24 3.25
CA LEU A 332 -17.97 -17.29 2.86
C LEU A 332 -18.19 -18.59 3.65
N SER A 333 -19.22 -18.67 4.51
CA SER A 333 -19.47 -19.88 5.31
C SER A 333 -20.05 -21.06 4.55
N GLY A 334 -20.19 -20.96 3.23
CA GLY A 334 -20.66 -22.05 2.38
C GLY A 334 -22.14 -22.40 2.55
N THR A 335 -22.92 -21.55 3.23
CA THR A 335 -24.33 -21.82 3.54
C THR A 335 -25.30 -21.52 2.40
N ALA A 336 -24.87 -20.88 1.31
CA ALA A 336 -25.57 -20.83 0.03
C ALA A 336 -24.67 -20.19 -1.05
N ILE A 337 -24.34 -20.96 -2.08
CA ILE A 337 -24.41 -20.49 -3.47
C ILE A 337 -25.52 -21.32 -4.11
#